data_AF-A0AA36FTK8-F1
#
_entry.id   AF-A0AA36FTK8-F1
#
_cell.length_a   1.000
_cell.length_b   1.000
_cell.length_c   1.000
_cell.angle_alpha   90.00
_cell.angle_beta   90.00
_cell.angle_gamma   90.00
#
_symmetry.space_group_name_H-M   'P 1'
#
loop_
_entity.id
_entity.type
_entity.pdbx_description
1 polymer ?
#
loop_
_entity_poly.entity_id
_entity_poly.type
_entity_poly.pdbx_seq_one_letter_code
_entity_poly.pdbx_strand_id
1 'polypeptide(L)' 'MRGSLTFPPCSEIVTWTLFTDHIGDHQRKEQLNLLRTLKDTENKCLNRNFRPTQKTNNRTVYHIVAKH' A
#
# COMPACT_ATOMS: atom_id res chain seq x y z
N MET A 1 -8.90 -12.90 7.31
CA MET A 1 -7.98 -11.83 7.74
C MET A 1 -8.72 -10.51 7.63
N ARG A 2 -8.95 -9.80 8.73
CA ARG A 2 -9.53 -8.44 8.69
C ARG A 2 -8.42 -7.44 8.99
N GLY A 3 -8.20 -6.52 8.08
CA GLY A 3 -7.40 -5.32 8.29
C GLY A 3 -8.30 -4.09 8.23
N SER A 4 -7.68 -2.92 8.27
CA SER A 4 -8.37 -1.64 8.26
C SER A 4 -8.10 -0.83 7.00
N LEU A 5 -8.96 0.17 6.78
CA LEU A 5 -8.60 1.32 5.96
C LEU A 5 -7.31 1.95 6.51
N THR A 6 -6.40 2.35 5.62
CA THR A 6 -5.15 3.04 5.99
C THR A 6 -5.34 4.55 6.16
N PHE A 7 -6.57 5.04 6.04
CA PHE A 7 -6.99 6.42 6.30
C PHE A 7 -8.22 6.44 7.23
N PRO A 8 -8.50 7.55 7.93
CA PRO A 8 -9.67 7.68 8.79
C PRO A 8 -10.99 7.36 8.05
N PRO A 9 -11.94 6.64 8.67
CA PRO A 9 -12.02 6.31 10.09
C PRO A 9 -11.29 5.02 10.51
N CYS A 10 -10.40 4.47 9.68
CA CYS A 10 -9.60 3.27 9.99
C CYS A 10 -10.46 2.01 10.28
N SER A 11 -11.67 1.91 9.71
CA SER A 11 -12.58 0.79 9.95
C SER A 11 -11.99 -0.57 9.59
N GLU A 12 -12.16 -1.56 10.47
CA GLU A 12 -11.63 -2.94 10.33
C GLU A 12 -12.52 -3.84 9.47
N ILE A 13 -12.83 -3.36 8.27
CA ILE A 13 -13.76 -4.00 7.33
C ILE A 13 -13.08 -4.56 6.08
N VAL A 14 -11.76 -4.41 5.97
CA VAL A 14 -11.01 -4.70 4.74
C VAL A 14 -10.39 -6.09 4.79
N THR A 15 -10.52 -6.87 3.72
CA THR A 15 -9.68 -8.06 3.49
C THR A 15 -8.56 -7.66 2.55
N TRP A 16 -7.32 -7.75 3.02
CA TRP A 16 -6.13 -7.38 2.24
C TRP A 16 -5.54 -8.60 1.52
N THR A 17 -5.22 -8.42 0.24
CA THR A 17 -4.42 -9.36 -0.56
C THR A 17 -3.22 -8.60 -1.09
N LEU A 18 -2.02 -9.09 -0.79
CA LEU A 18 -0.77 -8.55 -1.29
C LEU A 18 -0.17 -9.55 -2.29
N PHE A 19 0.04 -9.12 -3.52
CA PHE A 19 0.71 -9.93 -4.53
C PHE A 19 2.21 -9.97 -4.25
N THR A 20 2.82 -11.15 -4.40
CA THR A 20 4.26 -11.37 -4.23
C THR A 20 5.06 -10.83 -5.40
N ASP A 21 4.48 -10.84 -6.60
CA ASP A 21 5.13 -10.40 -7.80
C ASP A 21 5.08 -8.87 -7.90
N HIS A 22 6.26 -8.27 -8.09
CA HIS A 22 6.36 -6.84 -8.35
C HIS A 22 6.05 -6.56 -9.81
N ILE A 23 5.46 -5.39 -10.09
CA ILE A 23 5.20 -4.90 -11.47
C ILE A 23 6.54 -4.45 -12.14
N GLY A 24 7.69 -4.79 -11.55
CA GLY A 24 8.84 -3.91 -11.41
C GLY A 24 10.01 -4.07 -12.37
N ASP A 25 10.07 -5.09 -13.23
CA ASP A 25 11.16 -5.16 -14.22
C ASP A 25 11.08 -4.01 -15.24
N HIS A 26 9.91 -3.36 -15.37
CA HIS A 26 9.64 -2.32 -16.37
C HIS A 26 9.32 -0.93 -15.81
N GLN A 27 9.16 -0.77 -14.49
CA GLN A 27 8.84 0.53 -13.87
C GLN A 27 10.11 1.38 -13.71
N ARG A 28 10.37 2.18 -14.74
CA ARG A 28 11.55 3.05 -14.83
C ARG A 28 11.48 4.14 -13.75
N LYS A 29 12.61 4.43 -13.09
CA LYS A 29 12.78 5.48 -12.05
C LYS A 29 12.11 6.83 -12.41
N GLU A 30 12.04 7.15 -13.70
CA GLU A 30 11.39 8.33 -14.26
C GLU A 30 9.88 8.39 -13.94
N GLN A 31 9.16 7.28 -14.06
CA GLN A 31 7.72 7.22 -13.77
C GLN A 31 7.45 7.51 -12.29
N LEU A 32 8.27 6.94 -11.39
CA LEU A 32 8.18 7.21 -9.96
C LEU A 32 8.53 8.67 -9.62
N ASN A 33 9.46 9.28 -10.36
CA ASN A 33 9.79 10.70 -10.16
C ASN A 33 8.62 11.62 -10.55
N LEU A 34 7.88 11.29 -11.61
CA LEU A 34 6.68 12.05 -11.98
C LEU A 34 5.60 12.01 -10.89
N LEU A 35 5.38 10.84 -10.27
CA LEU A 35 4.44 10.74 -9.14
C LEU A 35 4.86 11.62 -7.95
N ARG A 36 6.18 11.79 -7.74
CA ARG A 36 6.73 12.64 -6.66
C ARG A 36 6.62 14.14 -6.94
N THR A 37 6.26 14.56 -8.15
CA THR A 37 6.02 15.98 -8.47
C THR A 37 4.55 16.39 -8.30
N LEU A 38 3.65 15.43 -8.03
CA LEU A 38 2.22 15.72 -7.86
C LEU A 38 1.96 16.57 -6.62
N LYS A 39 0.89 17.38 -6.68
CA LYS A 39 0.49 18.30 -5.62
C LYS A 39 -0.97 18.08 -5.20
N ASP A 40 -1.27 18.40 -3.96
CA ASP A 40 -2.63 18.36 -3.42
C ASP A 40 -3.46 19.59 -3.79
N THR A 41 -4.70 19.66 -3.27
CA THR A 41 -5.62 20.78 -3.46
C THR A 41 -5.14 22.10 -2.86
N GLU A 42 -4.15 22.06 -1.98
CA GLU A 42 -3.49 23.23 -1.38
C GLU A 42 -2.15 23.55 -2.07
N ASN A 43 -1.89 22.93 -3.24
CA ASN A 43 -0.67 23.10 -4.04
C ASN A 43 0.62 22.69 -3.29
N LYS A 44 0.52 21.82 -2.28
CA LYS A 44 1.67 21.23 -1.58
C LYS A 44 2.08 19.93 -2.26
N CYS A 45 3.39 19.69 -2.36
CA CYS A 45 3.89 18.44 -2.93
C CYS A 45 3.42 17.24 -2.10
N LEU A 46 2.83 16.26 -2.78
CA LEU A 46 2.44 14.99 -2.17
C LEU A 46 3.70 14.22 -1.79
N ASN A 47 4.02 14.24 -0.51
CA ASN A 47 5.13 13.48 0.06
C ASN A 47 4.64 12.66 1.25
N ARG A 48 5.28 11.50 1.47
CA ARG A 48 5.09 10.64 2.64
C ARG A 48 3.61 10.37 3.00
N ASN A 49 2.75 10.28 1.99
CA ASN A 49 1.31 10.12 2.09
C ASN A 49 0.89 8.66 2.36
N PHE A 50 1.56 8.00 3.31
CA PHE A 50 1.27 6.64 3.71
C PHE A 50 1.17 6.53 5.23
N ARG A 51 0.29 5.65 5.70
CA ARG A 51 0.21 5.32 7.12
C ARG A 51 1.38 4.40 7.51
N PRO A 52 2.05 4.61 8.65
CA PRO A 52 3.08 3.69 9.14
C PRO A 52 2.55 2.26 9.31
N THR A 53 3.43 1.28 9.22
CA THR A 53 3.10 -0.13 9.49
C THR A 53 2.52 -0.28 10.90
N GLN A 54 1.48 -1.11 11.03
CA GLN A 54 0.82 -1.38 12.30
C GLN A 54 1.20 -2.78 12.79
N LYS A 55 1.18 -2.98 14.12
CA LYS A 55 1.49 -4.27 14.73
C LYS A 55 0.54 -5.36 14.21
N THR A 56 1.06 -6.54 13.94
CA THR A 56 0.25 -7.69 13.50
C THR A 56 -0.69 -8.18 14.62
N ASN A 57 -0.31 -7.97 15.89
CA ASN A 57 -0.99 -8.51 17.06
C ASN A 57 -1.21 -10.02 16.88
N ASN A 58 -2.41 -10.53 17.14
CA ASN A 58 -2.74 -11.96 17.08
C ASN A 58 -3.22 -12.41 15.68
N ARG A 59 -3.03 -11.59 14.65
CA ARG A 59 -3.47 -11.91 13.28
C ARG A 59 -2.49 -12.85 12.60
N THR A 60 -3.00 -13.91 11.97
CA THR A 60 -2.20 -14.78 11.09
C THR A 60 -2.24 -14.24 9.67
N VAL A 61 -1.07 -14.16 9.02
CA VAL A 61 -0.93 -13.82 7.60
C VAL A 61 -0.85 -15.11 6.81
N TYR A 62 -1.71 -15.27 5.81
CA TYR A 62 -1.70 -16.44 4.94
C TYR A 62 -0.92 -16.13 3.66
N HIS A 63 0.06 -16.97 3.34
CA HIS A 63 0.74 -16.96 2.06
C HIS A 63 0.13 -18.05 1.18
N ILE A 64 -0.51 -17.66 0.09
CA ILE A 64 -1.20 -18.56 -0.82
C ILE A 64 -0.33 -18.73 -2.06
N VAL A 65 0.11 -19.96 -2.30
CA VAL A 65 0.91 -20.32 -3.48
C VAL A 65 0.06 -21.24 -4.35
N ALA A 66 -0.13 -20.88 -5.62
CA ALA A 66 -0.78 -21.78 -6.57
C ALA A 66 0.12 -23.02 -6.73
N LYS A 67 -0.46 -24.22 -6.62
CA LYS A 67 0.26 -25.44 -7.00
C LYS A 67 0.39 -25.45 -8.51
N HIS A 68 1.63 -25.46 -9.00
CA HIS A 68 1.95 -25.77 -10.38
C HIS A 68 1.51 -27.20 -10.72
#